data_AF-A0A821FUS0-F1
#
_entry.id   AF-A0A821FUS0-F1
#
_cell.length_a   1.000
_cell.length_b   1.000
_cell.length_c   1.000
_cell.angle_alpha   90.00
_cell.angle_beta   90.00
_cell.angle_gamma   90.00
#
_symmetry.space_group_name_H-M   'P 1'
#
loop_
_entity.id
_entity.type
_entity.pdbx_description
1 polymer ?
#
loop_
_entity_poly.entity_id
_entity_poly.type
_entity_poly.pdbx_seq_one_letter_code
_entity_poly.pdbx_strand_id
1 'polypeptide(L)'
;QIHNKERVSQRLSTLPDRLTYECMAPFGKLAFIPGRIVHSNEILVLLGDDYFVERTCKQSIEIVNRRLENIKEKIEKHRKEKEVFNQQKKYTSEFLNDRKNMFEIKENDDDTGVKQEEKKPIKSTY
;
A
#
# COMPACT_ATOMS: atom_id res chain seq x y z
N GLN A 1 5.16 -2.44 9.12
CA GLN A 1 5.48 -3.78 8.56
C GLN A 1 6.90 -3.89 8.02
N ILE A 2 7.39 -2.90 7.25
CA ILE A 2 8.77 -2.88 6.72
C ILE A 2 9.81 -2.96 7.84
N HIS A 3 9.72 -2.06 8.83
CA HIS A 3 10.63 -2.01 9.98
C HIS A 3 10.78 -3.35 10.72
N ASN A 4 9.67 -4.07 10.95
CA ASN A 4 9.73 -5.39 11.60
C ASN A 4 10.48 -6.42 10.74
N LYS A 5 10.28 -6.40 9.42
CA LYS A 5 10.97 -7.32 8.49
C LYS A 5 12.47 -7.03 8.43
N GLU A 6 12.87 -5.76 8.47
CA GLU A 6 14.28 -5.36 8.53
C GLU A 6 14.94 -5.84 9.82
N ARG A 7 14.29 -5.66 10.97
CA ARG A 7 14.77 -6.19 12.26
C ARG A 7 14.91 -7.71 12.26
N VAL A 8 13.96 -8.42 11.67
CA VAL A 8 14.03 -9.88 11.53
C VAL A 8 15.24 -10.25 10.66
N SER A 9 15.42 -9.61 9.50
CA SER A 9 16.57 -9.89 8.62
C SER A 9 17.92 -9.66 9.31
N GLN A 10 18.07 -8.56 10.07
CA GLN A 10 19.27 -8.29 10.86
C GLN A 10 19.51 -9.32 11.96
N ARG A 11 18.43 -9.81 12.58
CA ARG A 11 18.57 -10.86 13.58
C ARG A 11 18.99 -12.18 12.95
N LEU A 12 18.41 -12.54 11.81
CA LEU A 12 18.75 -13.76 11.08
C LEU A 12 20.18 -13.75 10.54
N SER A 13 20.78 -12.59 10.29
CA SER A 13 22.19 -12.53 9.86
C SER A 13 23.19 -12.78 10.98
N THR A 14 22.79 -12.57 12.25
CA THR A 14 23.66 -12.72 13.44
C THR A 14 23.33 -13.95 14.28
N LEU A 15 22.22 -14.63 13.99
CA LEU A 15 21.80 -15.84 14.67
C LEU A 15 22.76 -17.02 14.43
N PRO A 16 23.36 -17.20 13.24
CA PRO A 16 24.30 -18.30 13.00
C PRO A 16 25.65 -18.18 13.72
N ASP A 17 25.97 -17.03 14.32
CA ASP A 17 27.29 -16.76 14.92
C ASP A 17 27.60 -17.63 16.14
N ARG A 18 26.57 -18.22 16.77
CA ARG A 18 26.71 -19.17 17.89
C ARG A 18 25.74 -20.30 17.70
N LEU A 19 26.13 -21.53 18.03
CA LEU A 19 25.24 -22.70 17.96
C LEU A 19 24.02 -22.61 18.91
N THR A 20 24.19 -21.87 20.01
CA THR A 20 23.27 -21.84 21.14
C THR A 20 23.23 -20.45 21.78
N TYR A 21 22.05 -19.97 22.16
CA TYR A 21 21.85 -18.70 22.88
C TYR A 21 20.99 -18.92 24.10
N GLU A 22 21.40 -18.38 25.26
CA GLU A 22 20.50 -18.26 26.41
C GLU A 22 19.57 -17.07 26.20
N CYS A 23 18.28 -17.27 26.45
CA CYS A 23 17.26 -16.24 26.22
C CYS A 23 16.15 -16.29 27.27
N MET A 24 15.52 -15.14 27.52
CA MET A 24 14.30 -15.03 28.29
C MET A 24 13.11 -14.99 27.33
N ALA A 25 12.32 -16.06 27.28
CA ALA A 25 11.14 -16.14 26.41
C ALA A 25 9.95 -15.49 27.12
N PRO A 26 9.23 -14.54 26.48
CA PRO A 26 8.05 -13.93 27.08
C PRO A 26 6.95 -14.99 27.29
N PHE A 27 6.40 -15.05 28.50
CA PHE A 27 5.33 -15.96 28.89
C PHE A 27 4.15 -15.15 29.44
N GLY A 28 3.37 -14.58 28.53
CA GLY A 28 2.29 -13.65 28.87
C GLY A 28 2.76 -12.19 28.98
N LYS A 29 1.94 -11.33 29.59
CA LYS A 29 2.14 -9.86 29.58
C LYS A 29 3.24 -9.38 30.54
N LEU A 30 3.49 -10.10 31.63
CA LEU A 30 4.34 -9.63 32.74
C LEU A 30 5.39 -10.66 33.19
N ALA A 31 5.53 -11.79 32.49
CA ALA A 31 6.47 -12.84 32.88
C ALA A 31 7.36 -13.27 31.72
N PHE A 32 8.56 -13.74 32.10
CA PHE A 32 9.55 -14.32 31.20
C PHE A 32 10.04 -15.64 31.78
N ILE A 33 10.29 -16.63 30.91
CA ILE A 33 10.81 -17.93 31.28
C ILE A 33 12.26 -18.03 30.76
N PRO A 34 13.22 -18.47 31.60
CA PRO A 34 14.57 -18.75 31.14
C PRO A 34 14.56 -19.95 30.20
N GLY A 35 15.22 -19.79 29.05
CA GLY A 35 15.30 -20.82 28.03
C GLY A 35 16.56 -20.67 27.19
N ARG A 36 16.66 -21.51 26.17
CA ARG A 36 17.82 -21.56 25.30
C ARG A 36 17.39 -21.89 23.88
N ILE A 37 17.90 -21.13 22.93
CA ILE A 37 17.76 -21.41 21.50
C ILE A 37 18.86 -22.40 21.13
N VAL A 38 18.47 -23.53 20.55
CA VAL A 38 19.34 -24.55 19.97
C VAL A 38 19.17 -24.55 18.46
N HIS A 39 20.19 -24.99 17.72
CA HIS A 39 20.18 -24.99 16.24
C HIS A 39 19.86 -23.62 15.65
N SER A 40 20.56 -22.60 16.12
CA SER A 40 20.43 -21.20 15.69
C SER A 40 20.63 -20.94 14.19
N ASN A 41 21.12 -21.92 13.43
CA ASN A 41 21.31 -21.88 11.99
C ASN A 41 20.04 -22.17 11.19
N GLU A 42 19.04 -22.76 11.84
CA GLU A 42 17.80 -23.25 11.25
C GLU A 42 16.61 -22.54 11.89
N ILE A 43 15.65 -22.15 11.06
CA ILE A 43 14.45 -21.48 11.51
C ILE A 43 13.23 -22.01 10.79
N LEU A 44 12.09 -21.94 11.48
CA LEU A 44 10.80 -22.28 10.92
C LEU A 44 10.20 -21.05 10.23
N VAL A 45 9.95 -21.15 8.92
CA VAL A 45 9.41 -20.07 8.10
C VAL A 45 8.00 -20.40 7.63
N LEU A 46 7.05 -19.49 7.86
CA LEU A 46 5.71 -19.54 7.26
C LEU A 46 5.80 -19.15 5.78
N LEU A 47 5.43 -20.03 4.86
CA LEU A 47 5.36 -19.74 3.42
C LEU A 47 4.03 -19.11 3.00
N GLY A 48 2.93 -19.52 3.64
CA GLY A 48 1.54 -19.11 3.37
C GLY A 48 0.59 -20.23 3.80
N ASP A 49 -0.69 -19.91 4.00
CA ASP A 49 -1.76 -20.90 4.29
C ASP A 49 -1.39 -21.94 5.36
N ASP A 50 -0.81 -21.47 6.48
CA ASP A 50 -0.33 -22.29 7.60
C ASP A 50 0.73 -23.36 7.25
N TYR A 51 1.36 -23.27 6.07
CA TYR A 51 2.50 -24.10 5.71
C TYR A 51 3.81 -23.54 6.26
N PHE A 52 4.39 -24.30 7.18
CA PHE A 52 5.71 -24.03 7.77
C PHE A 52 6.77 -24.96 7.18
N VAL A 53 7.94 -24.40 6.93
CA VAL A 53 9.11 -25.16 6.47
C VAL A 53 10.33 -24.77 7.27
N GLU A 54 11.17 -25.74 7.58
CA GLU A 54 12.49 -25.48 8.16
C GLU A 54 13.45 -25.02 7.07
N ARG A 55 14.15 -23.92 7.32
CA ARG A 55 15.09 -23.31 6.38
C ARG A 55 16.30 -22.79 7.12
N THR A 56 17.43 -22.74 6.42
CA THR A 56 18.62 -22.10 6.97
C THR A 56 18.37 -20.60 7.15
N CYS A 57 19.07 -19.96 8.10
CA CYS A 57 18.98 -18.52 8.29
C CYS A 57 19.27 -17.74 7.00
N LYS A 58 20.23 -18.21 6.20
CA LYS A 58 20.59 -17.60 4.90
C LYS A 58 19.42 -17.64 3.90
N GLN A 59 18.81 -18.81 3.71
CA GLN A 59 17.63 -18.95 2.83
C GLN A 59 16.45 -18.11 3.33
N SER A 60 16.30 -18.02 4.65
CA SER A 60 15.21 -17.27 5.26
C SER A 60 15.35 -15.75 5.05
N ILE A 61 16.58 -15.23 5.07
CA ILE A 61 16.86 -13.83 4.71
C ILE A 61 16.43 -13.54 3.27
N GLU A 62 16.71 -14.45 2.33
CA GLU A 62 16.28 -14.29 0.93
C GLU A 62 14.76 -14.23 0.81
N ILE A 63 14.04 -15.08 1.54
CA ILE A 63 12.56 -15.05 1.60
C ILE A 63 12.06 -13.71 2.15
N VAL A 64 12.66 -13.21 3.24
CA VAL A 64 12.29 -11.92 3.84
C VAL A 64 12.54 -10.76 2.88
N ASN A 65 13.68 -10.77 2.18
CA ASN A 65 14.04 -9.74 1.20
C ASN A 65 13.08 -9.70 0.03
N ARG A 66 12.74 -10.87 -0.55
CA ARG A 66 11.73 -10.95 -1.63
C ARG A 66 10.36 -10.43 -1.16
N ARG A 67 9.96 -10.76 0.07
CA ARG A 67 8.71 -10.22 0.65
C ARG A 67 8.77 -8.71 0.85
N LEU A 68 9.93 -8.17 1.21
CA LEU A 68 10.11 -6.74 1.40
C LEU A 68 10.00 -5.99 0.06
N GLU A 69 10.62 -6.51 -0.99
CA GLU A 69 10.52 -5.99 -2.36
C GLU A 69 9.07 -5.97 -2.84
N ASN A 70 8.34 -7.09 -2.71
CA ASN A 70 6.92 -7.17 -3.06
C ASN A 70 6.06 -6.13 -2.30
N ILE A 71 6.38 -5.85 -1.03
CA ILE A 71 5.67 -4.81 -0.26
C ILE A 71 5.99 -3.42 -0.78
N LYS A 72 7.26 -3.13 -1.11
CA LYS A 72 7.70 -1.85 -1.67
C LYS A 72 7.02 -1.61 -3.03
N GLU A 73 6.99 -2.60 -3.90
CA GLU A 73 6.29 -2.52 -5.19
C GLU A 73 4.79 -2.24 -5.03
N LYS A 74 4.12 -2.93 -4.10
CA LYS A 74 2.70 -2.68 -3.80
C LYS A 74 2.46 -1.26 -3.31
N ILE A 75 3.34 -0.73 -2.46
CA ILE A 75 3.25 0.66 -1.99
C ILE A 75 3.39 1.64 -3.17
N GLU A 76 4.36 1.42 -4.05
CA GLU A 76 4.55 2.28 -5.23
C GLU A 76 3.36 2.20 -6.20
N LYS A 77 2.81 1.01 -6.42
CA LYS A 77 1.58 0.85 -7.22
C LYS A 77 0.42 1.65 -6.62
N HIS A 78 0.17 1.53 -5.31
CA HIS A 78 -0.89 2.28 -4.64
C HIS A 78 -0.65 3.79 -4.63
N ARG A 79 0.61 4.23 -4.56
CA ARG A 79 0.96 5.66 -4.70
C ARG A 79 0.57 6.20 -6.07
N LYS A 80 0.88 5.45 -7.13
CA LYS A 80 0.50 5.81 -8.51
C LYS A 80 -1.02 5.84 -8.69
N GLU A 81 -1.72 4.82 -8.19
CA GLU A 81 -3.19 4.76 -8.23
C GLU A 81 -3.83 5.96 -7.52
N LYS A 82 -3.30 6.33 -6.34
CA LYS A 82 -3.76 7.49 -5.58
C LYS A 82 -3.53 8.80 -6.33
N GLU A 83 -2.40 8.93 -7.02
CA GLU A 83 -2.09 10.12 -7.81
C GLU A 83 -3.04 10.27 -8.99
N VAL A 84 -3.29 9.20 -9.74
CA VAL A 84 -4.28 9.19 -10.83
C VAL A 84 -5.67 9.55 -10.31
N PHE A 85 -6.08 8.98 -9.18
CA PHE A 85 -7.37 9.28 -8.57
C PHE A 85 -7.48 10.75 -8.13
N ASN A 86 -6.41 11.32 -7.55
CA ASN A 86 -6.37 12.73 -7.18
C ASN A 86 -6.46 13.65 -8.41
N GLN A 87 -5.79 13.31 -9.50
CA GLN A 87 -5.87 14.04 -10.75
C GLN A 87 -7.29 14.02 -11.30
N GLN A 88 -7.91 12.83 -11.40
CA GLN A 88 -9.31 12.69 -11.84
C GLN A 88 -10.27 13.50 -10.97
N LYS A 89 -10.07 13.51 -9.64
CA LYS A 89 -10.85 14.33 -8.72
C LYS A 89 -10.69 15.83 -9.00
N LYS A 90 -9.48 16.31 -9.24
CA LYS A 90 -9.21 17.71 -9.61
C LYS A 90 -9.88 18.07 -10.94
N TYR A 91 -9.66 17.29 -11.98
CA TYR A 91 -10.29 17.50 -13.29
C TYR A 91 -11.83 17.54 -13.19
N THR A 92 -12.42 16.64 -12.41
CA THR A 92 -13.88 16.64 -12.20
C THR A 92 -14.33 17.90 -11.46
N SER A 93 -13.59 18.36 -10.45
CA SER A 93 -13.92 19.60 -9.74
C SER A 93 -13.77 20.85 -10.60
N GLU A 94 -12.75 20.92 -11.45
CA GLU A 94 -12.54 21.99 -12.42
C GLU A 94 -13.67 21.99 -13.45
N PHE A 95 -13.98 20.84 -14.03
CA PHE A 95 -15.10 20.67 -14.97
C PHE A 95 -16.45 21.09 -14.36
N LEU A 96 -16.73 20.74 -13.10
CA LEU A 96 -17.96 21.17 -12.40
C LEU A 96 -18.01 22.68 -12.15
N ASN A 97 -16.86 23.31 -11.89
CA ASN A 97 -16.77 24.76 -11.77
C ASN A 97 -16.98 25.44 -13.12
N ASP A 98 -16.38 24.93 -14.19
CA ASP A 98 -16.56 25.45 -15.54
C ASP A 98 -18.01 25.28 -16.03
N ARG A 99 -18.66 24.15 -15.70
CA ARG A 99 -20.08 23.90 -15.95
C ARG A 99 -21.01 24.94 -15.33
N LYS A 100 -20.68 25.53 -14.17
CA LYS A 100 -21.48 26.63 -13.60
C LYS A 100 -21.46 27.89 -14.47
N ASN A 101 -20.41 28.08 -15.26
CA ASN A 101 -20.23 29.23 -16.16
C ASN A 101 -20.53 28.90 -17.63
N MET A 102 -20.98 27.68 -17.93
CA MET A 102 -21.26 27.22 -19.29
C MET A 102 -22.71 27.53 -19.69
N PHE A 103 -22.92 27.99 -20.92
CA PHE A 103 -24.23 28.27 -21.49
C PHE A 103 -24.54 27.25 -22.61
N GLU A 104 -25.78 26.78 -22.68
CA GLU A 104 -26.23 25.89 -23.74
C GLU A 104 -26.38 26.70 -25.04
N ILE A 105 -25.56 26.40 -26.04
CA ILE A 105 -25.69 26.96 -27.39
C ILE A 105 -26.71 26.09 -28.12
N LYS A 106 -27.92 26.62 -28.32
CA LYS A 106 -28.87 26.04 -29.27
C LYS A 106 -28.66 26.72 -30.61
N GLU A 107 -28.32 25.93 -31.62
CA GLU A 107 -28.44 26.37 -33.00
C GLU A 107 -29.93 26.42 -33.33
N ASN A 108 -30.43 27.61 -33.63
CA ASN A 108 -31.77 27.77 -34.20
C ASN A 108 -31.62 27.50 -35.70
N ASP A 109 -32.33 26.51 -36.22
CA ASP A 109 -32.35 26.13 -37.64
C ASP A 109 -33.07 27.18 -38.55
N ASP A 110 -33.25 28.42 -38.10
CA ASP A 110 -34.02 29.44 -38.83
C ASP A 110 -33.17 30.65 -39.24
N ASP A 111 -32.89 30.72 -40.54
CA ASP A 111 -32.18 31.77 -41.28
C ASP A 111 -32.96 33.10 -41.39
N THR A 112 -33.54 33.64 -40.31
CA THR A 112 -34.10 35.00 -40.35
C THR A 112 -34.08 35.72 -38.99
N GLY A 113 -33.32 36.81 -38.93
CA GLY A 113 -33.65 37.99 -38.11
C GLY A 113 -33.39 37.93 -36.61
N VAL A 114 -32.28 38.57 -36.21
CA VAL A 114 -31.88 38.98 -34.85
C VAL A 114 -33.05 39.16 -33.85
N LYS A 115 -33.10 38.30 -32.83
CA LYS A 115 -33.66 38.65 -31.50
C LYS A 115 -32.73 38.14 -30.39
N GLN A 116 -32.33 39.08 -29.53
CA GLN A 116 -31.55 38.81 -28.33
C GLN A 116 -32.46 38.12 -27.31
N GLU A 117 -32.23 36.84 -27.02
CA GLU A 117 -32.90 36.15 -25.92
C GLU A 117 -31.94 35.88 -24.75
N GLU A 118 -32.45 36.16 -23.56
CA GLU A 118 -31.76 36.17 -22.28
C GLU A 118 -31.09 34.83 -21.96
N LYS A 119 -29.78 34.88 -21.70
CA LYS A 119 -28.97 33.73 -21.29
C LYS A 119 -29.37 33.26 -19.89
N LYS A 120 -30.12 32.16 -19.79
CA LYS A 120 -30.47 31.54 -18.50
C LYS A 120 -29.40 30.52 -18.09
N PRO A 121 -28.92 30.54 -16.83
CA PRO A 121 -27.94 29.59 -16.34
C PRO A 121 -28.54 28.20 -16.16
N ILE A 122 -27.71 27.18 -16.37
CA ILE A 122 -28.06 25.76 -16.29
C ILE A 122 -28.50 25.41 -14.85
N LYS A 123 -29.70 24.84 -14.69
CA LYS A 123 -30.16 24.31 -13.39
C LYS A 123 -29.43 23.01 -13.08
N SER A 124 -28.72 22.99 -11.95
CA SER A 124 -28.15 21.77 -11.37
C SER A 124 -29.28 20.82 -11.00
N THR A 125 -29.32 19.63 -11.61
CA THR A 125 -30.15 18.52 -11.16
C THR A 125 -29.19 17.40 -10.75
N TYR A 126 -29.51 16.76 -9.62
CA TYR A 126 -28.71 15.82 -8.81
C TYR A 126 -27.80 16.46 -7.76
#